data_AF-A0A0E3PK91-F1
#
_entry.id   AF-A0A0E3PK91-F1
#
_cell.length_a   1.000
_cell.length_b   1.000
_cell.length_c   1.000
_cell.angle_alpha   90.00
_cell.angle_beta   90.00
_cell.angle_gamma   90.00
#
_symmetry.space_group_name_H-M   'P 1'
#
loop_
_entity.id
_entity.type
_entity.pdbx_description
1 polymer ?
#
loop_
_entity_poly.entity_id
_entity_poly.type
_entity_poly.pdbx_seq_one_letter_code
_entity_poly.pdbx_strand_id
1 'polypeptide(L)'
;MTKLGDSIKNAYKKSFKIIFLTIINYYLNKIEQIDSPTSTKLSNLMIPFNGFIKKLKRPKYLVGVCLLFSLTLSIIAYKNPTYEPNNILYFLSSISQGLAAIFSLLFTITIFAIQMTKTPISIDKIFDKWTLLFMILFAAGITLPLIQLVVNHNYLPFDKIKNLSLAVDLFLASFCVLSIIPYSIRINKIMLYESGLSNLSYDISEAIDRDHKTVVSIKVKELIKLCSISLEDEEWDKTCSIVKELKGIPEKISYIEWTDLNLSIIKKLIRITYKNHFRDTQVMITVIEALGTIGSKNKILLLDQDQVELKLRGSNLSQAIDSFMIFNYCYIFIRNPALYLYPLRKLFNIESLENSFPFFLVTKNKKKGAEFQAEVPIYIRDFTQKFNSYQRLEYLHKFYDDIKIRSGLILPETPVYNTEEIDDLILPDAFNSENFISIPKRTILGLYEIGYQLSFESQHHIKEIKEILNQLEKIGVNAIDFTLNNSIVSMSSYCIYEITALSVQVGKEDKNKELLLSAMEHLIRIAHKAYENDKNQFDDSCRSSLAFWWILGAYANKYLPNHTKEIISKLKKSNNEIIKEDLRIESVLSDVREYLRSYQDCIENLNTFEELYNNLTSEKL
;
A
#
# COMPACT_ATOMS: atom_id res chain seq x y z
N MET A 1 -21.77 -1.54 -23.73
CA MET A 1 -20.84 -0.40 -23.59
C MET A 1 -19.41 -0.81 -23.25
N THR A 2 -19.17 -1.80 -22.37
CA THR A 2 -17.80 -2.23 -21.98
C THR A 2 -16.89 -2.60 -23.16
N LYS A 3 -17.37 -3.39 -24.13
CA LYS A 3 -16.59 -3.76 -25.33
C LYS A 3 -16.16 -2.57 -26.19
N LEU A 4 -17.01 -1.54 -26.32
CA LEU A 4 -16.68 -0.34 -27.09
C LEU A 4 -15.65 0.52 -26.34
N GLY A 5 -15.82 0.69 -25.04
CA GLY A 5 -14.85 1.38 -24.18
C GLY A 5 -13.48 0.69 -24.18
N ASP A 6 -13.43 -0.64 -24.09
CA ASP A 6 -12.19 -1.41 -24.15
C ASP A 6 -11.51 -1.33 -25.52
N SER A 7 -12.29 -1.35 -26.60
CA SER A 7 -11.78 -1.20 -27.97
C SER A 7 -11.20 0.20 -28.22
N ILE A 8 -11.92 1.26 -27.79
CA ILE A 8 -11.43 2.65 -27.84
C ILE A 8 -10.17 2.81 -26.98
N LYS A 9 -10.15 2.23 -25.78
CA LYS A 9 -8.98 2.27 -24.87
C LYS A 9 -7.76 1.57 -25.47
N ASN A 10 -7.94 0.44 -26.14
CA ASN A 10 -6.86 -0.29 -26.79
C ASN A 10 -6.35 0.41 -28.05
N ALA A 11 -7.25 0.89 -28.91
CA ALA A 11 -6.90 1.69 -30.08
C ALA A 11 -6.14 2.95 -29.67
N TYR A 12 -6.62 3.66 -28.65
CA TYR A 12 -5.94 4.82 -28.08
C TYR A 12 -4.58 4.47 -27.51
N LYS A 13 -4.46 3.43 -26.67
CA LYS A 13 -3.17 3.00 -26.10
C LYS A 13 -2.14 2.72 -27.20
N LYS A 14 -2.57 2.09 -28.31
CA LYS A 14 -1.71 1.79 -29.45
C LYS A 14 -1.32 3.06 -30.22
N SER A 15 -2.28 3.91 -30.58
CA SER A 15 -2.03 5.15 -31.32
C SER A 15 -1.22 6.16 -30.49
N PHE A 16 -1.51 6.31 -29.21
CA PHE A 16 -0.74 7.15 -28.30
C PHE A 16 0.69 6.63 -28.15
N LYS A 17 0.89 5.32 -27.98
CA LYS A 17 2.24 4.73 -27.94
C LYS A 17 3.00 5.04 -29.22
N ILE A 18 2.37 4.91 -30.39
CA ILE A 18 3.01 5.22 -31.67
C ILE A 18 3.35 6.71 -31.75
N ILE A 19 2.38 7.61 -31.59
CA ILE A 19 2.59 9.06 -31.70
C ILE A 19 3.65 9.53 -30.69
N PHE A 20 3.56 9.08 -29.45
CA PHE A 20 4.52 9.42 -28.39
C PHE A 20 5.92 8.89 -28.70
N LEU A 21 6.04 7.64 -29.17
CA LEU A 21 7.33 7.10 -29.62
C LEU A 21 7.86 7.86 -30.84
N THR A 22 7.00 8.30 -31.77
CA THR A 22 7.41 9.09 -32.93
C THR A 22 7.89 10.47 -32.51
N ILE A 23 7.22 11.13 -31.55
CA ILE A 23 7.64 12.42 -30.99
C ILE A 23 8.97 12.26 -30.25
N ILE A 24 9.07 11.25 -29.38
CA ILE A 24 10.31 10.94 -28.68
C ILE A 24 11.42 10.66 -29.69
N ASN A 25 11.22 9.79 -30.68
CA ASN A 25 12.22 9.53 -31.72
C ASN A 25 12.58 10.78 -32.52
N TYR A 26 11.61 11.65 -32.81
CA TYR A 26 11.88 12.91 -33.51
C TYR A 26 12.78 13.83 -32.67
N TYR A 27 12.49 13.97 -31.37
CA TYR A 27 13.33 14.74 -30.46
C TYR A 27 14.68 14.07 -30.20
N LEU A 28 14.71 12.74 -30.06
CA LEU A 28 15.92 11.95 -29.87
C LEU A 28 16.83 12.02 -31.09
N ASN A 29 16.32 11.85 -32.31
CA ASN A 29 17.11 12.00 -33.54
C ASN A 29 17.66 13.43 -33.72
N LYS A 30 16.94 14.44 -33.19
CA LYS A 30 17.41 15.83 -33.19
C LYS A 30 18.45 16.09 -32.09
N ILE A 31 18.42 15.30 -31.02
CA ILE A 31 19.41 15.31 -29.93
C ILE A 31 20.64 14.45 -30.29
N GLU A 32 20.51 13.37 -31.07
CA GLU A 32 21.62 12.54 -31.57
C GLU A 32 22.52 13.29 -32.56
N GLN A 33 22.08 14.43 -33.10
CA GLN A 33 22.96 15.38 -33.79
C GLN A 33 23.86 16.19 -32.81
N ILE A 34 23.79 15.91 -31.51
CA ILE A 34 24.63 16.46 -30.44
C ILE A 34 25.37 15.26 -29.82
N ASP A 35 26.70 15.30 -29.82
CA ASP A 35 27.65 14.18 -29.63
C ASP A 35 27.38 13.17 -28.48
N SER A 36 28.01 12.00 -28.63
CA SER A 36 27.67 10.66 -28.11
C SER A 36 28.22 10.26 -26.72
N PRO A 37 27.54 10.66 -25.62
CA PRO A 37 27.54 9.82 -24.42
C PRO A 37 26.14 9.62 -23.79
N THR A 38 25.04 9.88 -24.51
CA THR A 38 23.67 9.96 -23.94
C THR A 38 22.84 8.67 -23.95
N SER A 39 23.30 7.57 -24.58
CA SER A 39 22.48 6.36 -24.75
C SER A 39 22.22 5.60 -23.43
N THR A 40 23.17 5.57 -22.50
CA THR A 40 23.04 4.88 -21.19
C THR A 40 22.14 5.63 -20.21
N LYS A 41 21.99 6.96 -20.35
CA LYS A 41 21.02 7.75 -19.56
C LYS A 41 19.56 7.51 -19.97
N LEU A 42 19.33 6.98 -21.17
CA LEU A 42 17.98 6.78 -21.71
C LEU A 42 17.29 5.52 -21.17
N SER A 43 18.03 4.45 -20.88
CA SER A 43 17.48 3.24 -20.25
C SER A 43 17.00 3.51 -18.82
N ASN A 44 17.73 4.34 -18.07
CA ASN A 44 17.32 4.80 -16.73
C ASN A 44 16.07 5.71 -16.76
N LEU A 45 15.76 6.33 -17.90
CA LEU A 45 14.54 7.11 -18.11
C LEU A 45 13.30 6.25 -18.47
N MET A 46 13.48 4.97 -18.86
CA MET A 46 12.37 4.05 -19.13
C MET A 46 11.71 3.49 -17.86
N ILE A 47 12.42 3.40 -16.74
CA ILE A 47 11.87 2.94 -15.44
C ILE A 47 10.78 3.89 -14.91
N PRO A 48 10.93 5.24 -14.92
CA PRO A 48 9.84 6.14 -14.54
C PRO A 48 8.66 6.14 -15.53
N PHE A 49 8.80 5.54 -16.72
CA PHE A 49 7.75 5.53 -17.75
C PHE A 49 6.53 4.69 -17.35
N ASN A 50 6.71 3.55 -16.68
CA ASN A 50 5.58 2.73 -16.22
C ASN A 50 4.78 3.44 -15.11
N GLY A 51 5.47 4.12 -14.20
CA GLY A 51 4.84 5.00 -13.20
C GLY A 51 4.10 6.17 -13.86
N PHE A 52 4.69 6.76 -14.90
CA PHE A 52 4.07 7.82 -15.70
C PHE A 52 2.82 7.32 -16.44
N ILE A 53 2.85 6.15 -17.10
CA ILE A 53 1.67 5.53 -17.73
C ILE A 53 0.55 5.30 -16.71
N LYS A 54 0.90 4.86 -15.49
CA LYS A 54 -0.10 4.66 -14.44
C LYS A 54 -0.71 6.00 -14.02
N LYS A 55 0.09 7.06 -13.85
CA LYS A 55 -0.38 8.43 -13.57
C LYS A 55 -1.23 9.00 -14.71
N LEU A 56 -0.90 8.70 -15.97
CA LEU A 56 -1.68 9.09 -17.15
C LEU A 56 -3.09 8.50 -17.19
N LYS A 57 -3.44 7.52 -16.36
CA LYS A 57 -4.85 7.09 -16.23
C LYS A 57 -5.74 8.16 -15.59
N ARG A 58 -5.16 9.14 -14.88
CA ARG A 58 -5.95 10.20 -14.25
C ARG A 58 -6.15 11.36 -15.24
N PRO A 59 -7.40 11.79 -15.49
CA PRO A 59 -7.71 12.83 -16.47
C PRO A 59 -6.90 14.12 -16.30
N LYS A 60 -6.62 14.53 -15.05
CA LYS A 60 -5.85 15.75 -14.74
C LYS A 60 -4.46 15.77 -15.36
N TYR A 61 -3.72 14.64 -15.30
CA TYR A 61 -2.38 14.56 -15.88
C TYR A 61 -2.43 14.50 -17.41
N LEU A 62 -3.43 13.83 -17.97
CA LEU A 62 -3.64 13.82 -19.43
C LEU A 62 -3.88 15.22 -19.97
N VAL A 63 -4.67 16.06 -19.30
CA VAL A 63 -4.87 17.46 -19.70
C VAL A 63 -3.55 18.22 -19.75
N GLY A 64 -2.67 18.04 -18.75
CA GLY A 64 -1.34 18.64 -18.75
C GLY A 64 -0.50 18.20 -19.95
N VAL A 65 -0.54 16.90 -20.30
CA VAL A 65 0.14 16.38 -21.49
C VAL A 65 -0.46 16.94 -22.78
N CYS A 66 -1.79 17.02 -22.88
CA CYS A 66 -2.48 17.63 -24.02
C CYS A 66 -2.07 19.10 -24.18
N LEU A 67 -1.96 19.84 -23.08
CA LEU A 67 -1.55 21.24 -23.06
C LEU A 67 -0.10 21.39 -23.57
N LEU A 68 0.83 20.59 -23.04
CA LEU A 68 2.23 20.61 -23.47
C LEU A 68 2.39 20.28 -24.96
N PHE A 69 1.67 19.28 -25.46
CA PHE A 69 1.72 18.92 -26.87
C PHE A 69 1.14 20.01 -27.77
N SER A 70 0.00 20.58 -27.38
CA SER A 70 -0.64 21.67 -28.13
C SER A 70 0.24 22.93 -28.15
N LEU A 71 0.90 23.23 -27.02
CA LEU A 71 1.87 24.32 -26.92
C LEU A 71 3.07 24.09 -27.84
N THR A 72 3.54 22.85 -27.92
CA THR A 72 4.65 22.48 -28.81
C THR A 72 4.30 22.69 -30.27
N LEU A 73 3.11 22.24 -30.70
CA LEU A 73 2.60 22.49 -32.06
C LEU A 73 2.46 23.98 -32.36
N SER A 74 1.95 24.75 -31.40
CA SER A 74 1.84 26.20 -31.50
C SER A 74 3.20 26.87 -31.72
N ILE A 75 4.22 26.50 -30.94
CA ILE A 75 5.58 27.03 -31.07
C ILE A 75 6.19 26.67 -32.43
N ILE A 76 5.96 25.45 -32.93
CA ILE A 76 6.42 25.02 -34.26
C ILE A 76 5.77 25.87 -35.35
N ALA A 77 4.45 26.06 -35.29
CA ALA A 77 3.71 26.88 -36.25
C ALA A 77 4.13 28.35 -36.20
N TYR A 78 4.40 28.87 -35.00
CA TYR A 78 4.91 30.23 -34.82
C TYR A 78 6.30 30.43 -35.45
N LYS A 79 7.20 29.45 -35.28
CA LYS A 79 8.59 29.55 -35.77
C LYS A 79 8.75 29.28 -37.27
N ASN A 80 7.87 28.48 -37.88
CA ASN A 80 8.01 28.04 -39.27
C ASN A 80 6.85 28.56 -40.15
N PRO A 81 6.86 29.84 -40.54
CA PRO A 81 5.82 30.41 -41.37
C PRO A 81 6.03 30.09 -42.84
N THR A 82 5.46 28.97 -43.30
CA THR A 82 5.63 28.49 -44.67
C THR A 82 4.37 28.59 -45.53
N TYR A 83 3.30 29.24 -45.08
CA TYR A 83 2.01 29.20 -45.77
C TYR A 83 1.60 30.51 -46.44
N GLU A 84 1.16 30.40 -47.70
CA GLU A 84 0.42 31.45 -48.39
C GLU A 84 -0.89 31.78 -47.66
N PRO A 85 -1.29 33.07 -47.56
CA PRO A 85 -2.45 33.51 -46.79
C PRO A 85 -3.76 32.77 -47.12
N ASN A 86 -4.00 32.46 -48.39
CA ASN A 86 -5.22 31.79 -48.84
C ASN A 86 -5.33 30.35 -48.30
N ASN A 87 -4.20 29.65 -48.13
CA ASN A 87 -4.19 28.29 -47.59
C ASN A 87 -4.49 28.26 -46.09
N ILE A 88 -4.12 29.32 -45.37
CA ILE A 88 -4.38 29.47 -43.93
C ILE A 88 -5.89 29.62 -43.68
N LEU A 89 -6.58 30.46 -44.44
CA LEU A 89 -8.02 30.67 -44.29
C LEU A 89 -8.82 29.37 -44.53
N TYR A 90 -8.47 28.64 -45.60
CA TYR A 90 -9.09 27.34 -45.90
C TYR A 90 -8.84 26.31 -44.78
N PHE A 91 -7.62 26.28 -44.25
CA PHE A 91 -7.24 25.40 -43.15
C PHE A 91 -8.01 25.71 -41.86
N LEU A 92 -8.09 26.98 -41.45
CA LEU A 92 -8.82 27.42 -40.27
C LEU A 92 -10.33 27.11 -40.36
N SER A 93 -10.92 27.33 -41.54
CA SER A 93 -12.33 26.96 -41.79
C SER A 93 -12.56 25.46 -41.64
N SER A 94 -11.69 24.65 -42.26
CA SER A 94 -11.80 23.19 -42.21
C SER A 94 -11.64 22.64 -40.79
N ILE A 95 -10.71 23.20 -40.01
CA ILE A 95 -10.51 22.83 -38.60
C ILE A 95 -11.74 23.15 -37.77
N SER A 96 -12.30 24.35 -37.88
CA SER A 96 -13.47 24.74 -37.08
C SER A 96 -14.68 23.84 -37.37
N GLN A 97 -14.95 23.55 -38.64
CA GLN A 97 -16.02 22.64 -39.03
C GLN A 97 -15.79 21.22 -38.50
N GLY A 98 -14.56 20.71 -38.60
CA GLY A 98 -14.20 19.40 -38.05
C GLY A 98 -14.37 19.33 -36.53
N LEU A 99 -13.92 20.36 -35.80
CA LEU A 99 -14.08 20.45 -34.35
C LEU A 99 -15.56 20.53 -33.95
N ALA A 100 -16.37 21.31 -34.66
CA ALA A 100 -17.81 21.43 -34.40
C ALA A 100 -18.53 20.08 -34.59
N ALA A 101 -18.21 19.34 -35.66
CA ALA A 101 -18.77 18.02 -35.89
C ALA A 101 -18.39 17.02 -34.78
N ILE A 102 -17.11 17.00 -34.38
CA ILE A 102 -16.63 16.13 -33.30
C ILE A 102 -17.28 16.50 -31.96
N PHE A 103 -17.35 17.79 -31.64
CA PHE A 103 -18.00 18.26 -30.41
C PHE A 103 -19.48 17.87 -30.36
N SER A 104 -20.21 18.09 -31.45
CA SER A 104 -21.62 17.69 -31.58
C SER A 104 -21.81 16.19 -31.36
N LEU A 105 -20.96 15.36 -31.95
CA LEU A 105 -21.00 13.92 -31.78
C LEU A 105 -20.75 13.50 -30.31
N LEU A 106 -19.70 14.03 -29.69
CA LEU A 106 -19.36 13.72 -28.29
C LEU A 106 -20.46 14.18 -27.33
N PHE A 107 -21.00 15.37 -27.55
CA PHE A 107 -22.11 15.90 -26.77
C PHE A 107 -23.35 14.99 -26.91
N THR A 108 -23.70 14.62 -28.13
CA THR A 108 -24.83 13.72 -28.42
C THR A 108 -24.66 12.36 -27.74
N ILE A 109 -23.48 11.73 -27.85
CA ILE A 109 -23.18 10.46 -27.16
C ILE A 109 -23.29 10.62 -25.64
N THR A 110 -22.83 11.74 -25.10
CA THR A 110 -22.90 12.02 -23.66
C THR A 110 -24.36 12.15 -23.21
N ILE A 111 -25.19 12.89 -23.95
CA ILE A 111 -26.63 13.03 -23.65
C ILE A 111 -27.36 11.69 -23.75
N PHE A 112 -27.09 10.87 -24.78
CA PHE A 112 -27.69 9.54 -24.86
C PHE A 112 -27.25 8.63 -23.73
N ALA A 113 -25.96 8.68 -23.35
CA ALA A 113 -25.46 7.94 -22.20
C ALA A 113 -26.19 8.35 -20.92
N ILE A 114 -26.40 9.65 -20.69
CA ILE A 114 -27.17 10.20 -19.57
C ILE A 114 -28.62 9.70 -19.59
N GLN A 115 -29.30 9.74 -20.74
CA GLN A 115 -30.69 9.30 -20.85
C GLN A 115 -30.87 7.82 -20.55
N MET A 116 -29.84 7.00 -20.76
CA MET A 116 -29.84 5.59 -20.36
C MET A 116 -29.70 5.39 -18.83
N THR A 117 -29.34 6.44 -18.09
CA THR A 117 -29.31 6.40 -16.62
C THR A 117 -30.72 6.67 -16.09
N LYS A 118 -31.24 5.81 -15.21
CA LYS A 118 -32.62 5.93 -14.68
C LYS A 118 -32.81 7.10 -13.70
N THR A 119 -31.76 7.89 -13.44
CA THR A 119 -31.73 8.89 -12.38
C THR A 119 -31.60 10.31 -12.96
N PRO A 120 -32.61 11.20 -12.79
CA PRO A 120 -32.56 12.56 -13.32
C PRO A 120 -31.43 13.41 -12.72
N ILE A 121 -30.96 13.05 -11.52
CA ILE A 121 -29.84 13.69 -10.80
C ILE A 121 -28.49 13.45 -11.52
N SER A 122 -28.43 12.54 -12.50
CA SER A 122 -27.19 12.24 -13.25
C SER A 122 -26.73 13.40 -14.14
N ILE A 123 -27.63 14.30 -14.57
CA ILE A 123 -27.28 15.46 -15.41
C ILE A 123 -26.34 16.40 -14.64
N ASP A 124 -26.73 16.83 -13.43
CA ASP A 124 -25.95 17.78 -12.64
C ASP A 124 -24.55 17.24 -12.28
N LYS A 125 -24.45 15.93 -12.08
CA LYS A 125 -23.17 15.26 -11.80
C LYS A 125 -22.26 15.21 -13.02
N ILE A 126 -22.81 15.14 -14.23
CA ILE A 126 -22.02 15.07 -15.47
C ILE A 126 -21.57 16.45 -15.92
N PHE A 127 -22.42 17.47 -15.77
CA PHE A 127 -22.06 18.87 -15.99
C PHE A 127 -21.26 19.46 -14.81
N ASP A 128 -20.27 18.72 -14.34
CA ASP A 128 -19.35 19.21 -13.33
C ASP A 128 -18.50 20.39 -13.87
N LYS A 129 -17.86 21.12 -12.96
CA LYS A 129 -17.07 22.33 -13.28
C LYS A 129 -16.02 22.10 -14.38
N TRP A 130 -15.46 20.90 -14.49
CA TRP A 130 -14.45 20.58 -15.49
C TRP A 130 -15.07 20.21 -16.84
N THR A 131 -16.17 19.45 -16.84
CA THR A 131 -16.93 19.19 -18.07
C THR A 131 -17.38 20.51 -18.68
N LEU A 132 -17.93 21.42 -17.87
CA LEU A 132 -18.30 22.76 -18.31
C LEU A 132 -17.08 23.53 -18.86
N LEU A 133 -15.94 23.48 -18.17
CA LEU A 133 -14.70 24.10 -18.64
C LEU A 133 -14.27 23.55 -20.01
N PHE A 134 -14.31 22.24 -20.22
CA PHE A 134 -14.01 21.65 -21.53
C PHE A 134 -14.99 22.11 -22.60
N MET A 135 -16.29 22.17 -22.30
CA MET A 135 -17.28 22.66 -23.26
C MET A 135 -17.04 24.11 -23.65
N ILE A 136 -16.69 24.98 -22.69
CA ILE A 136 -16.34 26.38 -22.96
C ILE A 136 -15.06 26.46 -23.81
N LEU A 137 -14.05 25.66 -23.50
CA LEU A 137 -12.80 25.61 -24.27
C LEU A 137 -13.04 25.12 -25.71
N PHE A 138 -13.90 24.11 -25.90
CA PHE A 138 -14.32 23.65 -27.21
C PHE A 138 -15.08 24.71 -27.99
N ALA A 139 -16.06 25.37 -27.34
CA ALA A 139 -16.79 26.47 -27.95
C ALA A 139 -15.83 27.56 -28.41
N ALA A 140 -14.88 27.98 -27.55
CA ALA A 140 -13.85 28.94 -27.90
C ALA A 140 -12.96 28.47 -29.06
N GLY A 141 -12.51 27.21 -29.06
CA GLY A 141 -11.70 26.64 -30.13
C GLY A 141 -12.43 26.53 -31.49
N ILE A 142 -13.76 26.46 -31.48
CA ILE A 142 -14.59 26.48 -32.69
C ILE A 142 -14.83 27.92 -33.15
N THR A 143 -15.21 28.82 -32.23
CA THR A 143 -15.63 30.19 -32.56
C THR A 143 -14.46 31.10 -32.90
N LEU A 144 -13.31 30.96 -32.23
CA LEU A 144 -12.18 31.87 -32.42
C LEU A 144 -11.64 31.83 -33.87
N PRO A 145 -11.38 30.66 -34.50
CA PRO A 145 -10.98 30.61 -35.90
C PRO A 145 -12.04 31.21 -36.84
N LEU A 146 -13.34 31.01 -36.57
CA LEU A 146 -14.42 31.57 -37.39
C LEU A 146 -14.48 33.09 -37.31
N ILE A 147 -14.30 33.66 -36.11
CA ILE A 147 -14.26 35.11 -35.92
C ILE A 147 -13.10 35.71 -36.72
N GLN A 148 -11.94 35.06 -36.73
CA GLN A 148 -10.79 35.51 -37.52
C GLN A 148 -11.02 35.44 -39.04
N LEU A 149 -11.89 34.54 -39.52
CA LEU A 149 -12.27 34.49 -40.93
C LEU A 149 -13.20 35.64 -41.35
N VAL A 150 -14.10 36.07 -40.45
CA VAL A 150 -15.14 37.09 -40.75
C VAL A 150 -14.62 38.50 -40.49
N VAL A 151 -13.86 38.68 -39.43
CA VAL A 151 -13.36 39.98 -39.01
C VAL A 151 -12.10 40.30 -39.81
N ASN A 152 -12.19 41.33 -40.67
CA ASN A 152 -11.09 41.83 -41.48
C ASN A 152 -9.82 41.99 -40.62
N HIS A 153 -8.66 41.54 -41.13
CA HIS A 153 -7.32 41.42 -40.50
C HIS A 153 -6.83 42.60 -39.62
N ASN A 154 -7.55 43.71 -39.54
CA ASN A 154 -7.15 44.89 -38.77
C ASN A 154 -7.73 44.98 -37.35
N TYR A 155 -8.63 44.08 -36.94
CA TYR A 155 -9.38 44.24 -35.67
C TYR A 155 -8.75 43.57 -34.46
N LEU A 156 -7.96 42.51 -34.66
CA LEU A 156 -7.22 41.87 -33.57
C LEU A 156 -5.75 42.33 -33.63
N PRO A 157 -5.13 42.72 -32.50
CA PRO A 157 -3.75 43.19 -32.48
C PRO A 157 -2.72 42.11 -32.83
N PHE A 158 -3.16 40.86 -33.05
CA PHE A 158 -2.32 39.73 -33.42
C PHE A 158 -1.68 39.88 -34.80
N ASP A 159 -2.26 40.68 -35.70
CA ASP A 159 -1.77 40.82 -37.08
C ASP A 159 -0.48 41.66 -37.17
N LYS A 160 -0.11 42.35 -36.09
CA LYS A 160 1.22 42.98 -35.96
C LYS A 160 2.34 41.97 -35.75
N ILE A 161 2.03 40.76 -35.26
CA ILE A 161 3.01 39.70 -35.00
C ILE A 161 2.71 38.55 -35.96
N LYS A 162 3.54 38.44 -37.02
CA LYS A 162 3.37 37.40 -38.04
C LYS A 162 3.17 36.03 -37.38
N ASN A 163 2.09 35.34 -37.77
CA ASN A 163 1.74 33.95 -37.41
C ASN A 163 1.28 33.70 -35.98
N LEU A 164 1.14 34.74 -35.15
CA LEU A 164 0.63 34.55 -33.78
C LEU A 164 -0.81 34.03 -33.78
N SER A 165 -1.65 34.56 -34.68
CA SER A 165 -3.05 34.12 -34.85
C SER A 165 -3.14 32.63 -35.19
N LEU A 166 -2.40 32.20 -36.22
CA LEU A 166 -2.32 30.80 -36.63
C LEU A 166 -1.79 29.89 -35.51
N ALA A 167 -0.77 30.34 -34.78
CA ALA A 167 -0.20 29.57 -33.68
C ALA A 167 -1.21 29.38 -32.54
N VAL A 168 -2.03 30.40 -32.23
CA VAL A 168 -3.08 30.33 -31.21
C VAL A 168 -4.23 29.44 -31.66
N ASP A 169 -4.66 29.53 -32.91
CA ASP A 169 -5.72 28.67 -33.42
C ASP A 169 -5.28 27.21 -33.47
N LEU A 170 -4.05 26.94 -33.91
CA LEU A 170 -3.52 25.59 -33.94
C LEU A 170 -3.34 25.04 -32.51
N PHE A 171 -2.93 25.89 -31.55
CA PHE A 171 -2.92 25.53 -30.13
C PHE A 171 -4.31 25.09 -29.68
N LEU A 172 -5.33 25.92 -29.88
CA LEU A 172 -6.69 25.65 -29.43
C LEU A 172 -7.27 24.43 -30.13
N ALA A 173 -7.08 24.31 -31.44
CA ALA A 173 -7.60 23.18 -32.21
C ALA A 173 -6.96 21.86 -31.79
N SER A 174 -5.63 21.80 -31.71
CA SER A 174 -4.92 20.61 -31.25
C SER A 174 -5.29 20.26 -29.81
N PHE A 175 -5.42 21.27 -28.94
CA PHE A 175 -5.85 21.07 -27.56
C PHE A 175 -7.26 20.52 -27.48
N CYS A 176 -8.21 21.02 -28.27
CA CYS A 176 -9.57 20.52 -28.33
C CYS A 176 -9.59 19.05 -28.77
N VAL A 177 -8.95 18.71 -29.90
CA VAL A 177 -8.90 17.32 -30.39
C VAL A 177 -8.28 16.39 -29.35
N LEU A 178 -7.17 16.79 -28.73
CA LEU A 178 -6.51 15.95 -27.72
C LEU A 178 -7.31 15.84 -26.42
N SER A 179 -8.03 16.90 -26.03
CA SER A 179 -8.82 16.95 -24.80
C SER A 179 -10.05 16.04 -24.84
N ILE A 180 -10.44 15.53 -26.02
CA ILE A 180 -11.49 14.51 -26.18
C ILE A 180 -11.18 13.29 -25.31
N ILE A 181 -9.91 12.90 -25.19
CA ILE A 181 -9.50 11.72 -24.44
C ILE A 181 -9.72 11.88 -22.94
N PRO A 182 -9.11 12.88 -22.25
CA PRO A 182 -9.36 13.09 -20.83
C PRO A 182 -10.84 13.35 -20.54
N TYR A 183 -11.54 14.05 -21.44
CA TYR A 183 -13.00 14.23 -21.36
C TYR A 183 -13.74 12.88 -21.37
N SER A 184 -13.48 12.02 -22.35
CA SER A 184 -14.16 10.72 -22.50
C SER A 184 -13.87 9.78 -21.32
N ILE A 185 -12.62 9.74 -20.84
CA ILE A 185 -12.25 8.95 -19.65
C ILE A 185 -13.02 9.45 -18.43
N ARG A 186 -13.14 10.77 -18.27
CA ARG A 186 -13.88 11.38 -17.16
C ARG A 186 -15.36 11.04 -17.22
N ILE A 187 -16.02 11.25 -18.37
CA ILE A 187 -17.43 10.90 -18.56
C ILE A 187 -17.66 9.41 -18.27
N ASN A 188 -16.79 8.53 -18.77
CA ASN A 188 -16.88 7.11 -18.49
C ASN A 188 -16.77 6.80 -16.99
N LYS A 189 -15.88 7.47 -16.25
CA LYS A 189 -15.76 7.31 -14.79
C LYS A 189 -17.01 7.80 -14.07
N ILE A 190 -17.58 8.96 -14.45
CA ILE A 190 -18.81 9.48 -13.85
C ILE A 190 -19.97 8.51 -14.11
N MET A 191 -20.14 8.04 -15.35
CA MET A 191 -21.14 7.04 -15.71
C MET A 191 -20.97 5.74 -14.93
N LEU A 192 -19.74 5.25 -14.81
CA LEU A 192 -19.44 4.00 -14.14
C LEU A 192 -19.69 4.07 -12.62
N TYR A 193 -19.23 5.14 -11.95
CA TYR A 193 -19.25 5.23 -10.48
C TYR A 193 -20.48 5.94 -9.93
N GLU A 194 -21.02 6.98 -10.58
CA GLU A 194 -22.18 7.70 -10.06
C GLU A 194 -23.48 7.03 -10.51
N SER A 195 -23.61 6.81 -11.83
CA SER A 195 -24.81 6.18 -12.37
C SER A 195 -24.80 4.68 -12.12
N GLY A 196 -23.68 4.00 -12.36
CA GLY A 196 -23.57 2.56 -12.11
C GLY A 196 -23.86 2.19 -10.66
N LEU A 197 -23.32 2.94 -9.69
CA LEU A 197 -23.57 2.68 -8.26
C LEU A 197 -25.03 2.92 -7.87
N SER A 198 -25.62 4.04 -8.27
CA SER A 198 -27.02 4.36 -7.92
C SER A 198 -28.01 3.37 -8.55
N ASN A 199 -27.80 2.98 -9.81
CA ASN A 199 -28.61 1.96 -10.47
C ASN A 199 -28.46 0.59 -9.79
N LEU A 200 -27.23 0.18 -9.45
CA LEU A 200 -26.99 -1.09 -8.74
C LEU A 200 -27.62 -1.10 -7.35
N SER A 201 -27.50 -0.01 -6.58
CA SER A 201 -28.11 0.11 -5.26
C SER A 201 -29.64 0.04 -5.35
N TYR A 202 -30.23 0.73 -6.32
CA TYR A 202 -31.68 0.67 -6.59
C TYR A 202 -32.12 -0.75 -6.97
N ASP A 203 -31.47 -1.38 -7.96
CA ASP A 203 -31.79 -2.74 -8.41
C ASP A 203 -31.64 -3.76 -7.26
N ILE A 204 -30.64 -3.59 -6.38
CA ILE A 204 -30.45 -4.43 -5.18
C ILE A 204 -31.61 -4.23 -4.21
N SER A 205 -31.99 -2.99 -3.91
CA SER A 205 -33.09 -2.70 -2.99
C SER A 205 -34.41 -3.27 -3.51
N GLU A 206 -34.73 -3.03 -4.78
CA GLU A 206 -35.95 -3.56 -5.43
C GLU A 206 -35.96 -5.10 -5.42
N ALA A 207 -34.81 -5.74 -5.64
CA ALA A 207 -34.70 -7.20 -5.60
C ALA A 207 -34.78 -7.77 -4.18
N ILE A 208 -34.34 -7.03 -3.16
CA ILE A 208 -34.54 -7.39 -1.74
C ILE A 208 -36.03 -7.30 -1.40
N ASP A 209 -36.71 -6.21 -1.78
CA ASP A 209 -38.14 -6.01 -1.51
C ASP A 209 -39.03 -7.08 -2.17
N ARG A 210 -38.55 -7.69 -3.27
CA ARG A 210 -39.21 -8.80 -3.97
C ARG A 210 -38.75 -10.20 -3.53
N ASP A 211 -37.85 -10.31 -2.54
CA ASP A 211 -37.26 -11.58 -2.09
C ASP A 211 -36.53 -12.37 -3.21
N HIS A 212 -35.93 -11.67 -4.17
CA HIS A 212 -35.23 -12.27 -5.32
C HIS A 212 -33.74 -12.49 -5.02
N LYS A 213 -33.40 -13.45 -4.14
CA LYS A 213 -32.03 -13.75 -3.68
C LYS A 213 -31.00 -13.86 -4.81
N THR A 214 -31.35 -14.54 -5.91
CA THR A 214 -30.44 -14.73 -7.06
C THR A 214 -30.07 -13.41 -7.74
N VAL A 215 -31.04 -12.51 -7.91
CA VAL A 215 -30.83 -11.20 -8.53
C VAL A 215 -29.94 -10.34 -7.62
N VAL A 216 -30.22 -10.33 -6.31
CA VAL A 216 -29.39 -9.61 -5.33
C VAL A 216 -27.95 -10.11 -5.36
N SER A 217 -27.74 -11.43 -5.37
CA SER A 217 -26.40 -12.02 -5.43
C SER A 217 -25.63 -11.60 -6.68
N ILE A 218 -26.28 -11.55 -7.86
CA ILE A 218 -25.67 -11.09 -9.11
C ILE A 218 -25.29 -9.61 -9.00
N LYS A 219 -26.20 -8.76 -8.53
CA LYS A 219 -25.99 -7.32 -8.42
C LYS A 219 -24.94 -6.94 -7.37
N VAL A 220 -24.89 -7.66 -6.25
CA VAL A 220 -23.82 -7.53 -5.24
C VAL A 220 -22.46 -7.89 -5.84
N LYS A 221 -22.37 -8.94 -6.68
CA LYS A 221 -21.12 -9.26 -7.38
C LYS A 221 -20.68 -8.16 -8.33
N GLU A 222 -21.62 -7.54 -9.04
CA GLU A 222 -21.34 -6.37 -9.89
C GLU A 222 -20.85 -5.18 -9.06
N LEU A 223 -21.44 -4.93 -7.90
CA LEU A 223 -21.04 -3.89 -6.96
C LEU A 223 -19.62 -4.13 -6.38
N ILE A 224 -19.29 -5.37 -6.04
CA ILE A 224 -17.94 -5.76 -5.58
C ILE A 224 -16.92 -5.62 -6.71
N LYS A 225 -17.31 -5.95 -7.95
CA LYS A 225 -16.47 -5.72 -9.13
C LYS A 225 -16.22 -4.24 -9.33
N LEU A 226 -17.25 -3.40 -9.19
CA LEU A 226 -17.13 -1.95 -9.26
C LEU A 226 -16.17 -1.40 -8.19
N CYS A 227 -16.25 -1.93 -6.96
CA CYS A 227 -15.31 -1.61 -5.88
C CYS A 227 -13.86 -2.00 -6.22
N SER A 228 -13.67 -3.13 -6.89
CA SER A 228 -12.32 -3.57 -7.29
C SER A 228 -11.75 -2.64 -8.37
N ILE A 229 -12.57 -2.19 -9.31
CA ILE A 229 -12.17 -1.24 -10.35
C ILE A 229 -11.84 0.12 -9.74
N SER A 230 -12.64 0.63 -8.78
CA SER A 230 -12.36 1.91 -8.12
C SER A 230 -11.04 1.90 -7.35
N LEU A 231 -10.68 0.77 -6.75
CA LEU A 231 -9.39 0.57 -6.09
C LEU A 231 -8.22 0.58 -7.06
N GLU A 232 -8.35 -0.08 -8.22
CA GLU A 232 -7.33 -0.09 -9.27
C GLU A 232 -7.14 1.28 -9.92
N ASP A 233 -8.21 2.06 -10.01
CA ASP A 233 -8.21 3.44 -10.50
C ASP A 233 -7.79 4.47 -9.45
N GLU A 234 -7.58 4.04 -8.19
CA GLU A 234 -7.24 4.89 -7.03
C GLU A 234 -8.31 5.98 -6.76
N GLU A 235 -9.58 5.65 -7.00
CA GLU A 235 -10.75 6.50 -6.72
C GLU A 235 -11.29 6.20 -5.31
N TRP A 236 -10.57 6.65 -4.29
CA TRP A 236 -10.83 6.30 -2.88
C TRP A 236 -12.21 6.74 -2.40
N ASP A 237 -12.65 7.96 -2.74
CA ASP A 237 -13.99 8.46 -2.38
C ASP A 237 -15.11 7.57 -2.94
N LYS A 238 -14.93 7.07 -4.17
CA LYS A 238 -15.88 6.15 -4.81
C LYS A 238 -15.84 4.79 -4.15
N THR A 239 -14.65 4.30 -3.81
CA THR A 239 -14.48 3.07 -3.03
C THR A 239 -15.22 3.15 -1.70
N CYS A 240 -15.04 4.23 -0.94
CA CYS A 240 -15.76 4.46 0.32
C CYS A 240 -17.28 4.47 0.11
N SER A 241 -17.76 5.13 -0.95
CA SER A 241 -19.19 5.17 -1.28
C SER A 241 -19.74 3.76 -1.58
N ILE A 242 -19.00 2.95 -2.34
CA ILE A 242 -19.38 1.57 -2.66
C ILE A 242 -19.37 0.69 -1.41
N VAL A 243 -18.38 0.84 -0.52
CA VAL A 243 -18.31 0.10 0.74
C VAL A 243 -19.46 0.47 1.67
N LYS A 244 -19.88 1.73 1.70
CA LYS A 244 -21.08 2.17 2.45
C LYS A 244 -22.36 1.53 1.91
N GLU A 245 -22.52 1.43 0.60
CA GLU A 245 -23.64 0.69 0.00
C GLU A 245 -23.59 -0.80 0.36
N LEU A 246 -22.41 -1.44 0.26
CA LEU A 246 -22.22 -2.83 0.67
C LEU A 246 -22.52 -3.07 2.16
N LYS A 247 -22.23 -2.09 3.02
CA LYS A 247 -22.56 -2.11 4.46
C LYS A 247 -24.08 -2.10 4.70
N GLY A 248 -24.82 -1.31 3.93
CA GLY A 248 -26.28 -1.19 4.07
C GLY A 248 -27.05 -2.42 3.61
N ILE A 249 -26.48 -3.26 2.74
CA ILE A 249 -27.16 -4.46 2.22
C ILE A 249 -27.49 -5.45 3.35
N PRO A 250 -26.53 -5.90 4.18
CA PRO A 250 -26.80 -6.79 5.32
C PRO A 250 -27.82 -6.24 6.32
N GLU A 251 -27.92 -4.91 6.49
CA GLU A 251 -28.95 -4.31 7.33
C GLU A 251 -30.35 -4.57 6.78
N LYS A 252 -30.53 -4.42 5.46
CA LYS A 252 -31.80 -4.65 4.77
C LYS A 252 -32.20 -6.13 4.73
N ILE A 253 -31.24 -7.04 4.55
CA ILE A 253 -31.51 -8.49 4.43
C ILE A 253 -31.48 -9.25 5.75
N SER A 254 -31.18 -8.58 6.87
CA SER A 254 -31.09 -9.21 8.19
C SER A 254 -32.37 -9.97 8.60
N TYR A 255 -33.52 -9.62 8.01
CA TYR A 255 -34.82 -10.27 8.24
C TYR A 255 -35.07 -11.51 7.36
N ILE A 256 -34.26 -11.75 6.32
CA ILE A 256 -34.50 -12.77 5.27
C ILE A 256 -33.50 -13.95 5.36
N GLU A 257 -32.65 -13.99 6.39
CA GLU A 257 -31.67 -15.08 6.65
C GLU A 257 -30.74 -15.45 5.47
N TRP A 258 -30.33 -14.48 4.65
CA TRP A 258 -29.40 -14.74 3.52
C TRP A 258 -27.92 -14.82 3.93
N THR A 259 -27.59 -15.75 4.82
CA THR A 259 -26.26 -15.92 5.44
C THR A 259 -25.11 -16.08 4.43
N ASP A 260 -25.30 -16.88 3.38
CA ASP A 260 -24.27 -17.10 2.34
C ASP A 260 -23.84 -15.81 1.63
N LEU A 261 -24.81 -14.91 1.39
CA LEU A 261 -24.55 -13.63 0.75
C LEU A 261 -23.75 -12.71 1.66
N ASN A 262 -24.11 -12.66 2.95
CA ASN A 262 -23.37 -11.91 3.97
C ASN A 262 -21.92 -12.38 4.07
N LEU A 263 -21.70 -13.70 4.11
CA LEU A 263 -20.35 -14.28 4.12
C LEU A 263 -19.56 -13.93 2.86
N SER A 264 -20.21 -13.90 1.69
CA SER A 264 -19.59 -13.50 0.43
C SER A 264 -19.13 -12.03 0.45
N ILE A 265 -19.97 -11.14 0.98
CA ILE A 265 -19.66 -9.71 1.14
C ILE A 265 -18.47 -9.55 2.11
N ILE A 266 -18.53 -10.18 3.29
CA ILE A 266 -17.46 -10.14 4.30
C ILE A 266 -16.12 -10.59 3.69
N LYS A 267 -16.08 -11.77 3.05
CA LYS A 267 -14.86 -12.32 2.44
C LYS A 267 -14.25 -11.35 1.43
N LYS A 268 -15.09 -10.64 0.66
CA LYS A 268 -14.62 -9.67 -0.34
C LYS A 268 -14.16 -8.36 0.27
N LEU A 269 -14.87 -7.84 1.27
CA LEU A 269 -14.44 -6.67 2.04
C LEU A 269 -13.07 -6.90 2.70
N ILE A 270 -12.84 -8.08 3.27
CA ILE A 270 -11.55 -8.43 3.88
C ILE A 270 -10.43 -8.50 2.85
N ARG A 271 -10.71 -9.07 1.67
CA ARG A 271 -9.75 -9.07 0.56
C ARG A 271 -9.45 -7.65 0.06
N ILE A 272 -10.42 -6.74 0.11
CA ILE A 272 -10.24 -5.31 -0.17
C ILE A 272 -9.34 -4.67 0.89
N THR A 273 -9.56 -4.94 2.18
CA THR A 273 -8.69 -4.45 3.28
C THR A 273 -7.25 -4.88 3.08
N TYR A 274 -7.03 -6.18 2.81
CA TYR A 274 -5.69 -6.72 2.62
C TYR A 274 -4.95 -6.07 1.45
N LYS A 275 -5.62 -5.85 0.32
CA LYS A 275 -5.02 -5.18 -0.84
C LYS A 275 -4.68 -3.70 -0.60
N ASN A 276 -5.32 -3.05 0.37
CA ASN A 276 -5.21 -1.61 0.59
C ASN A 276 -4.61 -1.21 1.94
N HIS A 277 -4.07 -2.17 2.69
CA HIS A 277 -3.59 -1.94 4.06
C HIS A 277 -2.58 -0.78 4.20
N PHE A 278 -2.00 -0.30 3.10
CA PHE A 278 -1.04 0.80 3.05
C PHE A 278 -1.38 1.96 2.10
N ARG A 279 -2.58 1.99 1.49
CA ARG A 279 -2.87 2.97 0.41
C ARG A 279 -3.81 4.11 0.79
N ASP A 280 -4.82 3.86 1.61
CA ASP A 280 -5.77 4.88 2.05
C ASP A 280 -6.43 4.51 3.39
N THR A 281 -6.25 5.37 4.40
CA THR A 281 -6.75 5.14 5.76
C THR A 281 -8.27 5.24 5.85
N GLN A 282 -8.90 6.12 5.05
CA GLN A 282 -10.35 6.34 5.10
C GLN A 282 -11.12 5.14 4.55
N VAL A 283 -10.62 4.53 3.47
CA VAL A 283 -11.16 3.27 2.93
C VAL A 283 -11.06 2.18 3.98
N MET A 284 -9.91 2.06 4.65
CA MET A 284 -9.72 1.05 5.70
C MET A 284 -10.73 1.21 6.84
N ILE A 285 -10.89 2.43 7.37
CA ILE A 285 -11.87 2.75 8.42
C ILE A 285 -13.28 2.37 7.96
N THR A 286 -13.67 2.79 6.75
CA THR A 286 -15.01 2.51 6.20
C THR A 286 -15.27 1.00 6.06
N VAL A 287 -14.26 0.22 5.66
CA VAL A 287 -14.37 -1.23 5.57
C VAL A 287 -14.47 -1.88 6.94
N ILE A 288 -13.69 -1.42 7.93
CA ILE A 288 -13.76 -1.93 9.31
C ILE A 288 -15.14 -1.65 9.91
N GLU A 289 -15.66 -0.43 9.75
CA GLU A 289 -17.02 -0.08 10.17
C GLU A 289 -18.08 -0.96 9.50
N ALA A 290 -17.91 -1.23 8.20
CA ALA A 290 -18.79 -2.12 7.47
C ALA A 290 -18.76 -3.53 8.07
N LEU A 291 -17.57 -4.10 8.26
CA LEU A 291 -17.40 -5.43 8.85
C LEU A 291 -18.00 -5.53 10.26
N GLY A 292 -17.75 -4.53 11.13
CA GLY A 292 -18.32 -4.49 12.48
C GLY A 292 -19.86 -4.42 12.46
N THR A 293 -20.42 -3.64 11.55
CA THR A 293 -21.88 -3.51 11.40
C THR A 293 -22.50 -4.82 10.92
N ILE A 294 -21.92 -5.43 9.89
CA ILE A 294 -22.38 -6.72 9.34
C ILE A 294 -22.27 -7.82 10.40
N GLY A 295 -21.18 -7.84 11.18
CA GLY A 295 -20.99 -8.78 12.28
C GLY A 295 -22.04 -8.62 13.38
N SER A 296 -22.31 -7.38 13.80
CA SER A 296 -23.29 -7.10 14.87
C SER A 296 -24.73 -7.51 14.52
N LYS A 297 -25.10 -7.42 13.24
CA LYS A 297 -26.46 -7.72 12.76
C LYS A 297 -26.66 -9.21 12.48
N ASN A 298 -25.61 -9.94 12.15
CA ASN A 298 -25.66 -11.38 11.95
C ASN A 298 -25.48 -12.14 13.28
N LYS A 299 -26.49 -12.09 14.17
CA LYS A 299 -26.50 -12.88 15.42
C LYS A 299 -26.24 -14.39 15.18
N ILE A 300 -26.62 -14.90 14.01
CA ILE A 300 -26.46 -16.31 13.62
C ILE A 300 -24.98 -16.71 13.47
N LEU A 301 -24.08 -15.78 13.13
CA LEU A 301 -22.64 -16.06 13.04
C LEU A 301 -22.00 -16.34 14.42
N LEU A 302 -22.66 -15.95 15.51
CA LEU A 302 -22.25 -16.23 16.88
C LEU A 302 -22.95 -17.46 17.48
N LEU A 303 -24.08 -17.90 16.92
CA LEU A 303 -24.91 -18.98 17.46
C LEU A 303 -24.66 -20.34 16.80
N ASP A 304 -24.00 -20.39 15.64
CA ASP A 304 -23.68 -21.64 14.94
C ASP A 304 -22.23 -22.13 15.20
N GLN A 305 -21.64 -21.74 16.34
CA GLN A 305 -20.30 -22.19 16.75
C GLN A 305 -20.19 -23.71 16.84
N ASP A 306 -21.26 -24.39 17.28
CA ASP A 306 -21.28 -25.84 17.45
C ASP A 306 -21.43 -26.59 16.11
N GLN A 307 -22.14 -26.04 15.12
CA GLN A 307 -22.17 -26.65 13.78
C GLN A 307 -20.97 -26.28 12.91
N VAL A 308 -20.36 -25.12 13.14
CA VAL A 308 -19.06 -24.79 12.53
C VAL A 308 -18.02 -25.79 13.03
N GLU A 309 -17.99 -26.15 14.32
CA GLU A 309 -17.11 -27.21 14.85
C GLU A 309 -17.38 -28.60 14.23
N LEU A 310 -18.65 -28.94 13.96
CA LEU A 310 -19.05 -30.20 13.30
C LEU A 310 -18.78 -30.24 11.78
N LYS A 311 -18.95 -29.13 11.04
CA LYS A 311 -18.58 -29.02 9.61
C LYS A 311 -17.07 -28.84 9.40
N LEU A 312 -16.34 -28.34 10.38
CA LEU A 312 -14.88 -28.23 10.38
C LEU A 312 -14.18 -29.61 10.46
N ARG A 313 -14.86 -30.64 10.96
CA ARG A 313 -14.38 -32.03 10.87
C ARG A 313 -14.51 -32.63 9.46
N GLY A 314 -15.25 -32.00 8.55
CA GLY A 314 -15.58 -32.57 7.23
C GLY A 314 -15.27 -31.68 6.02
N SER A 315 -14.67 -30.50 6.18
CA SER A 315 -14.41 -29.56 5.07
C SER A 315 -12.97 -29.06 5.02
N ASN A 316 -12.52 -28.66 3.81
CA ASN A 316 -11.16 -28.23 3.51
C ASN A 316 -10.62 -27.19 4.53
N LEU A 317 -9.55 -27.57 5.23
CA LEU A 317 -8.82 -26.81 6.26
C LEU A 317 -8.52 -25.33 5.90
N SER A 318 -8.40 -25.02 4.62
CA SER A 318 -8.23 -23.64 4.14
C SER A 318 -9.42 -22.72 4.45
N GLN A 319 -10.67 -23.21 4.38
CA GLN A 319 -11.86 -22.40 4.70
C GLN A 319 -12.02 -22.19 6.21
N ALA A 320 -11.53 -23.14 7.02
CA ALA A 320 -11.47 -23.05 8.47
C ALA A 320 -10.54 -21.92 8.94
N ILE A 321 -9.33 -21.90 8.35
CA ILE A 321 -8.28 -20.93 8.67
C ILE A 321 -8.71 -19.52 8.28
N ASP A 322 -9.34 -19.34 7.11
CA ASP A 322 -9.86 -18.04 6.70
C ASP A 322 -10.93 -17.54 7.67
N SER A 323 -11.86 -18.39 8.09
CA SER A 323 -12.94 -18.00 9.01
C SER A 323 -12.42 -17.68 10.43
N PHE A 324 -11.42 -18.43 10.91
CA PHE A 324 -10.76 -18.20 12.19
C PHE A 324 -9.88 -16.93 12.20
N MET A 325 -9.19 -16.64 11.10
CA MET A 325 -8.43 -15.41 10.91
C MET A 325 -9.34 -14.20 10.86
N ILE A 326 -10.47 -14.27 10.14
CA ILE A 326 -11.49 -13.21 10.08
C ILE A 326 -12.07 -12.95 11.48
N PHE A 327 -12.39 -14.01 12.22
CA PHE A 327 -12.91 -13.91 13.57
C PHE A 327 -11.88 -13.31 14.53
N ASN A 328 -10.62 -13.75 14.51
CA ASN A 328 -9.56 -13.19 15.36
C ASN A 328 -9.19 -11.75 14.96
N TYR A 329 -9.14 -11.41 13.68
CA TYR A 329 -8.88 -10.04 13.25
C TYR A 329 -9.99 -9.11 13.72
N CYS A 330 -11.27 -9.51 13.58
CA CYS A 330 -12.39 -8.73 14.10
C CYS A 330 -12.39 -8.70 15.64
N TYR A 331 -12.10 -9.82 16.31
CA TYR A 331 -12.09 -9.95 17.77
C TYR A 331 -10.95 -9.15 18.43
N ILE A 332 -9.74 -9.18 17.86
CA ILE A 332 -8.58 -8.40 18.32
C ILE A 332 -8.86 -6.90 18.12
N PHE A 333 -9.45 -6.51 16.99
CA PHE A 333 -9.79 -5.12 16.70
C PHE A 333 -10.92 -4.59 17.60
N ILE A 334 -11.92 -5.42 17.92
CA ILE A 334 -13.03 -5.09 18.82
C ILE A 334 -12.57 -5.03 20.29
N ARG A 335 -11.63 -5.89 20.71
CA ARG A 335 -11.23 -6.00 22.13
C ARG A 335 -10.09 -5.06 22.53
N ASN A 336 -9.23 -4.63 21.61
CA ASN A 336 -8.12 -3.71 21.89
C ASN A 336 -8.10 -2.48 20.96
N PRO A 337 -9.17 -1.65 20.94
CA PRO A 337 -9.17 -0.43 20.13
C PRO A 337 -8.03 0.55 20.53
N ALA A 338 -7.52 0.46 21.76
CA ALA A 338 -6.41 1.27 22.27
C ALA A 338 -5.08 1.09 21.50
N LEU A 339 -4.81 -0.10 20.95
CA LEU A 339 -3.59 -0.38 20.17
C LEU A 339 -3.58 0.36 18.82
N TYR A 340 -4.75 0.66 18.25
CA TYR A 340 -4.89 1.31 16.95
C TYR A 340 -5.37 2.76 17.04
N LEU A 341 -5.94 3.17 18.19
CA LEU A 341 -6.30 4.55 18.46
C LEU A 341 -5.07 5.42 18.75
N TYR A 342 -3.95 4.88 19.26
CA TYR A 342 -2.78 5.70 19.63
C TYR A 342 -2.12 6.44 18.44
N PRO A 343 -1.92 5.81 17.25
CA PRO A 343 -1.50 6.54 16.05
C PRO A 343 -2.54 7.53 15.53
N LEU A 344 -3.83 7.21 15.65
CA LEU A 344 -4.95 8.03 15.15
C LEU A 344 -5.22 9.26 16.03
N ARG A 345 -5.06 9.15 17.35
CA ARG A 345 -5.20 10.25 18.33
C ARG A 345 -4.13 11.33 18.14
N LYS A 346 -2.95 10.92 17.64
CA LYS A 346 -1.84 11.83 17.33
C LYS A 346 -2.03 12.55 15.99
N LEU A 347 -2.85 12.01 15.08
CA LEU A 347 -3.10 12.54 13.73
C LEU A 347 -4.38 13.39 13.63
N PHE A 348 -5.39 13.13 14.46
CA PHE A 348 -6.68 13.82 14.41
C PHE A 348 -7.07 14.30 15.81
N ASN A 349 -6.88 15.59 16.06
CA ASN A 349 -7.30 16.27 17.29
C ASN A 349 -8.85 16.38 17.33
N ILE A 350 -9.54 15.28 17.64
CA ILE A 350 -11.00 15.20 17.51
C ILE A 350 -11.64 14.45 18.70
N GLU A 351 -12.36 15.20 19.54
CA GLU A 351 -13.21 14.73 20.66
C GLU A 351 -14.48 13.97 20.20
N SER A 352 -14.80 13.93 18.90
CA SER A 352 -16.09 13.39 18.41
C SER A 352 -16.19 11.86 18.35
N LEU A 353 -15.10 11.12 18.56
CA LEU A 353 -15.10 9.64 18.53
C LEU A 353 -15.69 9.03 19.80
N GLU A 354 -15.68 9.74 20.92
CA GLU A 354 -16.21 9.25 22.21
C GLU A 354 -17.74 9.18 22.24
N ASN A 355 -18.44 9.96 21.41
CA ASN A 355 -19.91 9.98 21.37
C ASN A 355 -20.53 8.91 20.44
N SER A 356 -19.73 8.16 19.68
CA SER A 356 -20.22 7.19 18.68
C SER A 356 -20.14 5.72 19.16
N PHE A 357 -19.53 5.47 20.32
CA PHE A 357 -19.34 4.14 20.89
C PHE A 357 -19.84 4.11 22.35
N PRO A 358 -21.07 3.64 22.64
CA PRO A 358 -21.48 3.40 24.01
C PRO A 358 -20.91 2.05 24.45
N PHE A 359 -19.67 2.03 24.94
CA PHE A 359 -19.16 0.92 25.74
C PHE A 359 -19.16 1.31 27.21
N PHE A 360 -19.86 0.51 28.03
CA PHE A 360 -19.90 0.65 29.48
C PHE A 360 -18.49 0.54 30.09
N LEU A 361 -17.85 1.67 30.36
CA LEU A 361 -16.72 1.77 31.27
C LEU A 361 -17.25 1.80 32.71
N VAL A 362 -17.45 0.64 33.31
CA VAL A 362 -17.57 0.55 34.78
C VAL A 362 -16.15 0.67 35.36
N THR A 363 -15.74 1.89 35.69
CA THR A 363 -14.55 2.10 36.52
C THR A 363 -14.87 1.63 37.93
N LYS A 364 -14.11 0.62 38.37
CA LYS A 364 -14.26 -0.04 39.67
C LYS A 364 -13.77 0.90 40.77
N ASN A 365 -14.61 1.84 41.21
CA ASN A 365 -14.34 2.60 42.43
C ASN A 365 -14.91 1.83 43.62
N LYS A 366 -14.02 1.19 44.40
CA LYS A 366 -14.38 0.48 45.63
C LYS A 366 -14.90 1.49 46.65
N LYS A 367 -16.22 1.61 46.82
CA LYS A 367 -16.85 1.90 48.12
C LYS A 367 -18.32 1.42 48.14
N LYS A 368 -18.50 0.37 48.96
CA LYS A 368 -19.71 -0.15 49.61
C LYS A 368 -21.08 0.03 48.91
N GLY A 369 -21.64 -1.11 48.52
CA GLY A 369 -23.03 -1.46 48.81
C GLY A 369 -24.08 -1.12 47.75
N ALA A 370 -24.17 -1.96 46.71
CA ALA A 370 -25.43 -2.36 46.08
C ALA A 370 -25.13 -3.51 45.10
N GLU A 371 -25.80 -4.64 45.28
CA GLU A 371 -25.72 -5.80 44.38
C GLU A 371 -26.44 -5.47 43.06
N PHE A 372 -25.74 -5.59 41.94
CA PHE A 372 -26.32 -5.88 40.64
C PHE A 372 -25.56 -7.08 40.06
N GLN A 373 -26.24 -8.22 39.99
CA GLN A 373 -25.76 -9.40 39.29
C GLN A 373 -25.98 -9.20 37.79
N ALA A 374 -24.89 -9.11 37.02
CA ALA A 374 -24.88 -9.43 35.60
C ALA A 374 -24.14 -10.76 35.47
N GLU A 375 -24.88 -11.83 35.15
CA GLU A 375 -24.30 -13.14 34.89
C GLU A 375 -23.47 -13.08 33.59
N VAL A 376 -22.15 -13.18 33.74
CA VAL A 376 -21.23 -13.48 32.64
C VAL A 376 -21.29 -15.00 32.43
N PRO A 377 -21.59 -15.51 31.21
CA PRO A 377 -21.62 -16.94 30.98
C PRO A 377 -20.25 -17.56 31.29
N ILE A 378 -20.28 -18.57 32.16
CA ILE A 378 -19.14 -19.30 32.74
C ILE A 378 -18.28 -20.03 31.68
N TYR A 379 -18.71 -20.10 30.42
CA TYR A 379 -18.07 -20.89 29.36
C TYR A 379 -16.85 -20.26 28.66
N ILE A 380 -16.55 -18.97 28.88
CA ILE A 380 -15.40 -18.30 28.22
C ILE A 380 -14.08 -18.55 28.96
N ARG A 381 -14.13 -18.96 30.23
CA ARG A 381 -12.93 -19.25 31.05
C ARG A 381 -12.21 -20.53 30.61
N ASP A 382 -12.94 -21.47 30.00
CA ASP A 382 -12.43 -22.79 29.64
C ASP A 382 -11.69 -22.84 28.30
N PHE A 383 -11.92 -21.90 27.37
CA PHE A 383 -11.30 -21.92 26.04
C PHE A 383 -9.85 -21.42 26.06
N THR A 384 -9.53 -20.40 26.85
CA THR A 384 -8.14 -19.93 27.08
C THR A 384 -7.29 -20.94 27.85
N GLN A 385 -7.89 -21.90 28.55
CA GLN A 385 -7.18 -22.98 29.22
C GLN A 385 -6.94 -24.21 28.33
N LYS A 386 -7.62 -24.31 27.17
CA LYS A 386 -7.62 -25.54 26.35
C LYS A 386 -6.47 -25.66 25.34
N PHE A 387 -5.83 -24.55 24.96
CA PHE A 387 -4.63 -24.58 24.12
C PHE A 387 -3.46 -23.84 24.76
N ASN A 388 -2.48 -24.59 25.24
CA ASN A 388 -1.24 -24.02 25.77
C ASN A 388 -0.32 -23.53 24.64
N SER A 389 0.66 -22.70 24.97
CA SER A 389 1.65 -22.13 24.03
C SER A 389 2.37 -23.21 23.20
N TYR A 390 2.52 -24.41 23.76
CA TYR A 390 3.16 -25.57 23.11
C TYR A 390 2.36 -26.07 21.90
N GLN A 391 1.03 -26.20 22.01
CA GLN A 391 0.18 -26.67 20.90
C GLN A 391 0.11 -25.67 19.74
N ARG A 392 0.35 -24.37 19.98
CA ARG A 392 0.45 -23.35 18.92
C ARG A 392 1.76 -23.47 18.13
N LEU A 393 2.87 -23.77 18.82
CA LEU A 393 4.18 -24.00 18.23
C LEU A 393 4.22 -25.31 17.43
N GLU A 394 3.61 -26.37 17.94
CA GLU A 394 3.48 -27.66 17.24
C GLU A 394 2.70 -27.53 15.92
N TYR A 395 1.65 -26.70 15.90
CA TYR A 395 0.85 -26.42 14.71
C TYR A 395 1.64 -25.67 13.62
N LEU A 396 2.52 -24.74 14.02
CA LEU A 396 3.42 -24.00 13.12
C LEU A 396 4.53 -24.89 12.54
N HIS A 397 5.09 -25.81 13.34
CA HIS A 397 6.03 -26.81 12.84
C HIS A 397 5.41 -27.71 11.78
N LYS A 398 4.18 -28.20 12.04
CA LYS A 398 3.44 -29.06 11.11
C LYS A 398 3.11 -28.35 9.79
N PHE A 399 2.83 -27.04 9.85
CA PHE A 399 2.63 -26.19 8.69
C PHE A 399 3.92 -25.99 7.87
N TYR A 400 5.09 -25.91 8.52
CA TYR A 400 6.38 -25.77 7.85
C TYR A 400 6.81 -27.05 7.12
N ASP A 401 6.57 -28.21 7.74
CA ASP A 401 6.85 -29.52 7.13
C ASP A 401 5.97 -29.79 5.90
N ASP A 402 4.71 -29.36 5.93
CA ASP A 402 3.79 -29.46 4.80
C ASP A 402 4.21 -28.60 3.59
N ILE A 403 4.87 -27.46 3.84
CA ILE A 403 5.45 -26.61 2.77
C ILE A 403 6.67 -27.29 2.15
N LYS A 404 7.54 -27.88 2.97
CA LYS A 404 8.74 -28.60 2.54
C LYS A 404 8.41 -29.81 1.66
N ILE A 405 7.33 -30.52 1.98
CA ILE A 405 6.84 -31.67 1.20
C ILE A 405 6.26 -31.23 -0.15
N ARG A 406 5.59 -30.07 -0.20
CA ARG A 406 4.92 -29.58 -1.42
C ARG A 406 5.84 -28.86 -2.41
N SER A 407 7.03 -28.41 -2.00
CA SER A 407 7.92 -27.60 -2.85
C SER A 407 8.84 -28.40 -3.78
N GLY A 408 8.93 -29.73 -3.67
CA GLY A 408 9.54 -30.61 -4.68
C GLY A 408 10.91 -30.18 -5.23
N LEU A 409 11.84 -29.72 -4.38
CA LEU A 409 13.16 -29.24 -4.83
C LEU A 409 14.11 -30.42 -5.14
N ILE A 410 14.39 -30.63 -6.42
CA ILE A 410 15.61 -31.26 -6.94
C ILE A 410 16.32 -30.19 -7.77
N LEU A 411 17.56 -29.87 -7.39
CA LEU A 411 18.41 -28.83 -8.00
C LEU A 411 19.03 -29.33 -9.31
N PRO A 412 19.22 -28.45 -10.31
CA PRO A 412 20.35 -28.57 -11.23
C PRO A 412 21.36 -27.43 -11.02
N GLU A 413 22.61 -27.80 -11.29
CA GLU A 413 23.85 -27.05 -11.11
C GLU A 413 23.97 -25.82 -12.04
N THR A 414 24.73 -24.85 -11.56
CA THR A 414 25.06 -23.54 -12.15
C THR A 414 25.72 -23.59 -13.54
N PRO A 415 25.71 -22.47 -14.29
CA PRO A 415 27.00 -21.81 -14.45
C PRO A 415 27.01 -20.27 -14.31
N VAL A 416 28.21 -19.84 -13.91
CA VAL A 416 28.82 -18.53 -13.64
C VAL A 416 28.80 -17.56 -14.83
N TYR A 417 28.64 -16.24 -14.58
CA TYR A 417 29.37 -15.18 -15.32
C TYR A 417 29.55 -13.88 -14.51
N ASN A 418 30.69 -13.23 -14.78
CA ASN A 418 31.36 -12.14 -14.09
C ASN A 418 30.62 -10.80 -13.98
N THR A 419 30.94 -10.13 -12.89
CA THR A 419 30.73 -8.71 -12.52
C THR A 419 31.60 -7.75 -13.32
N GLU A 420 31.11 -6.53 -13.58
CA GLU A 420 31.95 -5.31 -13.48
C GLU A 420 31.11 -4.02 -13.35
N GLU A 421 31.54 -3.22 -12.37
CA GLU A 421 31.45 -1.77 -12.16
C GLU A 421 30.22 -1.08 -11.50
N ILE A 422 30.60 -0.31 -10.47
CA ILE A 422 29.91 0.45 -9.41
C ILE A 422 30.16 1.95 -9.76
N ASP A 423 29.26 2.93 -9.63
CA ASP A 423 29.07 3.73 -8.40
C ASP A 423 27.96 4.81 -8.53
N ASP A 424 27.58 5.32 -7.34
CA ASP A 424 26.92 6.59 -6.97
C ASP A 424 25.39 6.70 -6.78
N LEU A 425 25.04 6.67 -5.48
CA LEU A 425 24.04 7.44 -4.71
C LEU A 425 22.86 8.09 -5.46
N ILE A 426 21.66 7.58 -5.15
CA ILE A 426 20.47 8.25 -4.57
C ILE A 426 19.32 7.23 -4.68
N LEU A 427 18.68 6.91 -3.55
CA LEU A 427 17.51 6.00 -3.44
C LEU A 427 16.54 6.08 -4.64
N PRO A 428 16.16 4.94 -5.25
CA PRO A 428 14.78 4.82 -5.68
C PRO A 428 14.14 3.42 -5.50
N ASP A 429 12.84 3.46 -5.26
CA ASP A 429 11.86 2.38 -5.39
C ASP A 429 12.17 1.40 -6.55
N ALA A 430 12.57 0.16 -6.25
CA ALA A 430 12.67 -0.87 -7.27
C ALA A 430 12.54 -2.29 -6.70
N PHE A 431 11.33 -2.80 -6.45
CA PHE A 431 11.14 -4.26 -6.29
C PHE A 431 9.80 -4.74 -6.86
N ASN A 432 9.88 -5.54 -7.92
CA ASN A 432 8.76 -6.22 -8.55
C ASN A 432 9.17 -7.67 -8.87
N SER A 433 9.08 -8.56 -7.87
CA SER A 433 9.04 -10.03 -8.03
C SER A 433 8.26 -10.65 -6.86
N GLU A 434 6.92 -10.49 -6.90
CA GLU A 434 6.02 -10.56 -5.74
C GLU A 434 5.81 -11.94 -5.09
N ASN A 435 6.26 -13.06 -5.66
CA ASN A 435 5.81 -14.37 -5.18
C ASN A 435 6.79 -15.12 -4.26
N PHE A 436 8.11 -14.90 -4.35
CA PHE A 436 9.08 -15.56 -3.45
C PHE A 436 9.51 -14.66 -2.27
N ILE A 437 9.54 -13.34 -2.47
CA ILE A 437 9.95 -12.35 -1.45
C ILE A 437 8.90 -12.21 -0.34
N SER A 438 7.63 -12.55 -0.60
CA SER A 438 6.53 -12.31 0.35
C SER A 438 6.46 -13.30 1.52
N ILE A 439 6.97 -14.53 1.36
CA ILE A 439 6.87 -15.57 2.40
C ILE A 439 7.80 -15.27 3.59
N PRO A 440 9.12 -15.01 3.41
CA PRO A 440 10.00 -14.70 4.53
C PRO A 440 9.54 -13.47 5.30
N LYS A 441 9.10 -12.42 4.58
CA LYS A 441 8.59 -11.19 5.19
C LYS A 441 7.35 -11.44 6.06
N ARG A 442 6.39 -12.23 5.56
CA ARG A 442 5.18 -12.56 6.32
C ARG A 442 5.50 -13.40 7.55
N THR A 443 6.44 -14.34 7.44
CA THR A 443 6.89 -15.16 8.57
C THR A 443 7.59 -14.32 9.64
N ILE A 444 8.49 -13.42 9.24
CA ILE A 444 9.17 -12.50 10.18
C ILE A 444 8.14 -11.65 10.93
N LEU A 445 7.15 -11.07 10.23
CA LEU A 445 6.11 -10.26 10.87
C LEU A 445 5.25 -11.07 11.84
N GLY A 446 4.89 -12.31 11.49
CA GLY A 446 4.16 -13.19 12.39
C GLY A 446 4.96 -13.57 13.64
N LEU A 447 6.25 -13.89 13.47
CA LEU A 447 7.16 -14.16 14.59
C LEU A 447 7.35 -12.94 15.48
N TYR A 448 7.46 -11.76 14.87
CA TYR A 448 7.53 -10.48 15.57
C TYR A 448 6.29 -10.22 16.43
N GLU A 449 5.09 -10.34 15.88
CA GLU A 449 3.84 -10.13 16.62
C GLU A 449 3.71 -11.08 17.82
N ILE A 450 4.08 -12.36 17.64
CA ILE A 450 4.06 -13.34 18.73
C ILE A 450 5.12 -12.98 19.78
N GLY A 451 6.36 -12.69 19.36
CA GLY A 451 7.44 -12.33 20.27
C GLY A 451 7.11 -11.09 21.08
N TYR A 452 6.59 -10.05 20.42
CA TYR A 452 6.12 -8.82 21.02
C TYR A 452 5.06 -9.09 22.09
N GLN A 453 4.01 -9.86 21.77
CA GLN A 453 2.96 -10.21 22.74
C GLN A 453 3.53 -10.98 23.95
N LEU A 454 4.39 -11.97 23.71
CA LEU A 454 5.03 -12.74 24.78
C LEU A 454 5.91 -11.86 25.69
N SER A 455 6.55 -10.81 25.14
CA SER A 455 7.30 -9.85 25.93
C SER A 455 6.42 -9.06 26.91
N PHE A 456 5.15 -8.78 26.57
CA PHE A 456 4.19 -8.13 27.46
C PHE A 456 3.52 -9.09 28.45
N GLU A 457 3.25 -10.33 28.05
CA GLU A 457 2.41 -11.30 28.78
C GLU A 457 3.11 -12.01 29.96
N SER A 458 4.20 -11.44 30.49
CA SER A 458 4.95 -11.84 31.70
C SER A 458 6.20 -12.71 31.50
N GLN A 459 7.04 -12.70 32.54
CA GLN A 459 8.38 -13.31 32.67
C GLN A 459 8.44 -14.85 32.54
N HIS A 460 7.33 -15.50 32.22
CA HIS A 460 7.23 -16.95 32.10
C HIS A 460 7.56 -17.46 30.69
N HIS A 461 7.63 -16.57 29.68
CA HIS A 461 7.76 -16.96 28.27
C HIS A 461 9.17 -16.83 27.67
N ILE A 462 10.21 -16.77 28.50
CA ILE A 462 11.58 -16.54 28.01
C ILE A 462 12.06 -17.67 27.09
N LYS A 463 11.63 -18.90 27.36
CA LYS A 463 11.97 -20.04 26.52
C LYS A 463 11.36 -19.89 25.13
N GLU A 464 10.10 -19.49 25.06
CA GLU A 464 9.38 -19.24 23.80
C GLU A 464 9.96 -18.04 23.06
N ILE A 465 10.30 -16.95 23.77
CA ILE A 465 10.94 -15.78 23.17
C ILE A 465 12.29 -16.17 22.56
N LYS A 466 13.12 -16.93 23.27
CA LYS A 466 14.41 -17.42 22.71
C LYS A 466 14.23 -18.28 21.47
N GLU A 467 13.20 -19.13 21.44
CA GLU A 467 12.91 -19.91 20.23
C GLU A 467 12.53 -18.98 19.07
N ILE A 468 11.75 -17.93 19.32
CA ILE A 468 11.42 -16.92 18.29
C ILE A 468 12.69 -16.21 17.80
N LEU A 469 13.59 -15.80 18.70
CA LEU A 469 14.86 -15.17 18.32
C LEU A 469 15.73 -16.11 17.46
N ASN A 470 15.79 -17.39 17.81
CA ASN A 470 16.49 -18.41 17.03
C ASN A 470 15.87 -18.61 15.63
N GLN A 471 14.55 -18.57 15.52
CA GLN A 471 13.87 -18.65 14.21
C GLN A 471 14.12 -17.40 13.36
N LEU A 472 14.12 -16.21 13.97
CA LEU A 472 14.49 -14.97 13.30
C LEU A 472 15.95 -15.02 12.81
N GLU A 473 16.89 -15.47 13.65
CA GLU A 473 18.29 -15.69 13.25
C GLU A 473 18.38 -16.58 12.01
N LYS A 474 17.75 -17.76 12.04
CA LYS A 474 17.74 -18.71 10.92
C LYS A 474 17.19 -18.09 9.64
N ILE A 475 16.12 -17.29 9.73
CA ILE A 475 15.57 -16.61 8.55
C ILE A 475 16.57 -15.58 8.01
N GLY A 476 17.23 -14.82 8.88
CA GLY A 476 18.25 -13.84 8.48
C GLY A 476 19.45 -14.51 7.80
N VAL A 477 19.99 -15.57 8.42
CA VAL A 477 21.11 -16.36 7.89
C VAL A 477 20.75 -17.01 6.56
N ASN A 478 19.60 -17.68 6.47
CA ASN A 478 19.15 -18.28 5.22
C ASN A 478 18.93 -17.24 4.13
N ALA A 479 18.41 -16.06 4.48
CA ALA A 479 18.24 -14.98 3.50
C ALA A 479 19.58 -14.54 2.90
N ILE A 480 20.67 -14.55 3.68
CA ILE A 480 22.02 -14.30 3.18
C ILE A 480 22.49 -15.45 2.28
N ASP A 481 22.37 -16.70 2.75
CA ASP A 481 22.78 -17.90 1.99
C ASP A 481 22.09 -18.01 0.62
N PHE A 482 20.83 -17.59 0.54
CA PHE A 482 20.06 -17.59 -0.71
C PHE A 482 20.14 -16.28 -1.49
N THR A 483 21.05 -15.37 -1.13
CA THR A 483 21.23 -14.06 -1.79
C THR A 483 19.94 -13.24 -1.88
N LEU A 484 19.07 -13.37 -0.88
CA LEU A 484 17.82 -12.62 -0.79
C LEU A 484 18.08 -11.15 -0.45
N ASN A 485 17.05 -10.33 -0.59
CA ASN A 485 17.12 -8.88 -0.39
C ASN A 485 17.56 -8.49 1.05
N ASN A 486 18.48 -7.53 1.17
CA ASN A 486 18.96 -6.91 2.42
C ASN A 486 17.84 -6.53 3.41
N SER A 487 16.69 -6.10 2.89
CA SER A 487 15.53 -5.75 3.72
C SER A 487 15.01 -6.91 4.56
N ILE A 488 15.13 -8.16 4.11
CA ILE A 488 14.70 -9.34 4.88
C ILE A 488 15.66 -9.59 6.05
N VAL A 489 16.96 -9.51 5.78
CA VAL A 489 18.02 -9.69 6.79
C VAL A 489 17.92 -8.58 7.84
N SER A 490 17.83 -7.32 7.41
CA SER A 490 17.69 -6.14 8.27
C SER A 490 16.41 -6.18 9.10
N MET A 491 15.29 -6.64 8.52
CA MET A 491 14.03 -6.81 9.25
C MET A 491 14.15 -7.88 10.34
N SER A 492 14.85 -8.98 10.07
CA SER A 492 15.09 -10.01 11.08
C SER A 492 15.85 -9.44 12.28
N SER A 493 16.95 -8.71 12.01
CA SER A 493 17.75 -8.05 13.05
C SER A 493 16.94 -7.02 13.85
N TYR A 494 16.09 -6.23 13.19
CA TYR A 494 15.19 -5.29 13.85
C TYR A 494 14.21 -6.00 14.79
N CYS A 495 13.57 -7.08 14.34
CA CYS A 495 12.62 -7.85 15.15
C CYS A 495 13.29 -8.46 16.39
N ILE A 496 14.52 -8.98 16.24
CA ILE A 496 15.32 -9.51 17.36
C ILE A 496 15.57 -8.40 18.40
N TYR A 497 15.99 -7.22 17.94
CA TYR A 497 16.20 -6.06 18.80
C TYR A 497 14.92 -5.68 19.55
N GLU A 498 13.81 -5.49 18.85
CA GLU A 498 12.62 -4.88 19.45
C GLU A 498 11.97 -5.82 20.47
N ILE A 499 11.84 -7.12 20.15
CA ILE A 499 11.35 -8.13 21.10
C ILE A 499 12.22 -8.14 22.36
N THR A 500 13.53 -8.07 22.20
CA THR A 500 14.47 -8.11 23.33
C THR A 500 14.39 -6.84 24.17
N ALA A 501 14.38 -5.68 23.53
CA ALA A 501 14.28 -4.37 24.19
C ALA A 501 13.02 -4.29 25.06
N LEU A 502 11.88 -4.73 24.54
CA LEU A 502 10.62 -4.79 25.29
C LEU A 502 10.67 -5.78 26.45
N SER A 503 11.21 -6.97 26.21
CA SER A 503 11.35 -8.00 27.26
C SER A 503 12.21 -7.52 28.42
N VAL A 504 13.31 -6.82 28.11
CA VAL A 504 14.23 -6.27 29.12
C VAL A 504 13.57 -5.15 29.93
N GLN A 505 12.76 -4.31 29.30
CA GLN A 505 12.03 -3.24 29.99
C GLN A 505 10.99 -3.76 31.00
N VAL A 506 10.36 -4.91 30.72
CA VAL A 506 9.23 -5.45 31.52
C VAL A 506 9.67 -6.56 32.50
N GLY A 507 10.81 -7.21 32.25
CA GLY A 507 11.20 -8.43 32.95
C GLY A 507 11.99 -8.28 34.26
N LYS A 508 12.39 -9.42 34.85
CA LYS A 508 13.26 -9.52 36.04
C LYS A 508 14.72 -9.60 35.60
N GLU A 509 15.62 -9.02 36.40
CA GLU A 509 17.04 -8.82 36.11
C GLU A 509 17.77 -10.08 35.57
N ASP A 510 17.79 -11.19 36.33
CA ASP A 510 18.53 -12.41 35.97
C ASP A 510 18.09 -13.05 34.64
N LYS A 511 16.78 -12.99 34.41
CA LYS A 511 16.09 -13.60 33.27
C LYS A 511 16.29 -12.79 31.99
N ASN A 512 16.28 -11.47 32.15
CA ASN A 512 16.53 -10.51 31.07
C ASN A 512 17.98 -10.56 30.60
N LYS A 513 18.92 -10.78 31.52
CA LYS A 513 20.35 -10.95 31.19
C LYS A 513 20.57 -12.10 30.20
N GLU A 514 19.97 -13.26 30.46
CA GLU A 514 20.15 -14.44 29.61
C GLU A 514 19.52 -14.23 28.22
N LEU A 515 18.35 -13.58 28.17
CA LEU A 515 17.68 -13.24 26.91
C LEU A 515 18.50 -12.23 26.10
N LEU A 516 19.02 -11.19 26.75
CA LEU A 516 19.81 -10.14 26.12
C LEU A 516 21.11 -10.70 25.52
N LEU A 517 21.80 -11.59 26.25
CA LEU A 517 22.96 -12.31 25.73
C LEU A 517 22.62 -13.10 24.47
N SER A 518 21.53 -13.88 24.50
CA SER A 518 21.06 -14.65 23.35
C SER A 518 20.79 -13.75 22.14
N ALA A 519 20.05 -12.66 22.32
CA ALA A 519 19.73 -11.71 21.25
C ALA A 519 20.98 -11.09 20.62
N MET A 520 21.93 -10.67 21.44
CA MET A 520 23.20 -10.09 20.99
C MET A 520 24.03 -11.12 20.21
N GLU A 521 24.06 -12.38 20.64
CA GLU A 521 24.71 -13.47 19.89
C GLU A 521 24.03 -13.72 18.54
N HIS A 522 22.70 -13.73 18.48
CA HIS A 522 21.95 -13.87 17.22
C HIS A 522 22.28 -12.75 16.23
N LEU A 523 22.30 -11.49 16.67
CA LEU A 523 22.67 -10.33 15.84
C LEU A 523 24.10 -10.43 15.31
N ILE A 524 25.05 -10.86 16.15
CA ILE A 524 26.45 -11.08 15.74
C ILE A 524 26.52 -12.15 14.66
N ARG A 525 25.78 -13.25 14.78
CA ARG A 525 25.80 -14.34 13.78
C ARG A 525 25.22 -13.89 12.44
N ILE A 526 24.14 -13.11 12.43
CA ILE A 526 23.61 -12.51 11.20
C ILE A 526 24.63 -11.57 10.57
N ALA A 527 25.23 -10.67 11.35
CA ALA A 527 26.26 -9.75 10.86
C ALA A 527 27.46 -10.52 10.29
N HIS A 528 27.90 -11.57 10.98
CA HIS A 528 29.03 -12.39 10.54
C HIS A 528 28.75 -13.11 9.24
N LYS A 529 27.56 -13.70 9.13
CA LYS A 529 27.14 -14.35 7.91
C LYS A 529 27.05 -13.38 6.73
N ALA A 530 26.53 -12.17 6.97
CA ALA A 530 26.42 -11.12 5.95
C ALA A 530 27.80 -10.70 5.43
N TYR A 531 28.76 -10.52 6.33
CA TYR A 531 30.13 -10.16 6.01
C TYR A 531 30.88 -11.25 5.24
N GLU A 532 30.80 -12.50 5.69
CA GLU A 532 31.49 -13.64 5.06
C GLU A 532 30.99 -13.94 3.65
N ASN A 533 29.69 -13.74 3.40
CA ASN A 533 29.08 -14.14 2.13
C ASN A 533 29.38 -13.14 1.01
N ASP A 534 29.03 -11.87 1.20
CA ASP A 534 29.35 -10.77 0.28
C ASP A 534 29.20 -9.44 1.03
N LYS A 535 30.32 -8.91 1.50
CA LYS A 535 30.39 -7.65 2.27
C LYS A 535 29.70 -6.50 1.53
N ASN A 536 29.85 -6.41 0.21
CA ASN A 536 29.30 -5.30 -0.57
C ASN A 536 27.80 -5.46 -0.77
N GLN A 537 27.34 -6.68 -1.03
CA GLN A 537 25.91 -6.95 -1.20
C GLN A 537 25.15 -6.73 0.11
N PHE A 538 25.71 -7.16 1.25
CA PHE A 538 25.02 -7.17 2.55
C PHE A 538 25.51 -6.12 3.55
N ASP A 539 26.20 -5.06 3.12
CA ASP A 539 26.76 -4.02 4.00
C ASP A 539 25.68 -3.43 4.93
N ASP A 540 24.54 -3.01 4.36
CA ASP A 540 23.41 -2.46 5.13
C ASP A 540 22.91 -3.42 6.21
N SER A 541 22.86 -4.71 5.90
CA SER A 541 22.37 -5.75 6.80
C SER A 541 23.37 -6.03 7.93
N CYS A 542 24.66 -6.05 7.59
CA CYS A 542 25.75 -6.13 8.56
C CYS A 542 25.70 -4.93 9.51
N ARG A 543 25.73 -3.71 8.96
CA ARG A 543 25.66 -2.44 9.70
C ARG A 543 24.43 -2.36 10.59
N SER A 544 23.24 -2.71 10.07
CA SER A 544 22.01 -2.70 10.86
C SER A 544 22.08 -3.67 12.05
N SER A 545 22.60 -4.87 11.84
CA SER A 545 22.73 -5.88 12.90
C SER A 545 23.69 -5.42 14.00
N LEU A 546 24.81 -4.81 13.62
CA LEU A 546 25.77 -4.22 14.56
C LEU A 546 25.21 -2.97 15.27
N ALA A 547 24.45 -2.13 14.58
CA ALA A 547 23.78 -0.98 15.18
C ALA A 547 22.77 -1.42 16.25
N PHE A 548 21.92 -2.39 15.94
CA PHE A 548 20.97 -2.96 16.91
C PHE A 548 21.67 -3.64 18.09
N TRP A 549 22.82 -4.25 17.85
CA TRP A 549 23.66 -4.81 18.91
C TRP A 549 24.14 -3.73 19.90
N TRP A 550 24.63 -2.59 19.39
CA TRP A 550 25.04 -1.46 20.25
C TRP A 550 23.86 -0.87 21.02
N ILE A 551 22.69 -0.75 20.39
CA ILE A 551 21.47 -0.28 21.06
C ILE A 551 21.09 -1.25 22.19
N LEU A 552 21.16 -2.56 21.98
CA LEU A 552 20.94 -3.55 23.05
C LEU A 552 22.00 -3.45 24.15
N GLY A 553 23.25 -3.10 23.83
CA GLY A 553 24.29 -2.78 24.81
C GLY A 553 23.92 -1.59 25.70
N ALA A 554 23.41 -0.50 25.13
CA ALA A 554 22.90 0.63 25.90
C ALA A 554 21.73 0.22 26.82
N TYR A 555 20.84 -0.64 26.35
CA TYR A 555 19.77 -1.22 27.18
C TYR A 555 20.31 -2.12 28.29
N ALA A 556 21.37 -2.89 28.03
CA ALA A 556 22.07 -3.67 29.04
C ALA A 556 22.53 -2.77 30.20
N ASN A 557 23.19 -1.66 29.86
CA ASN A 557 23.70 -0.72 30.86
C ASN A 557 22.56 -0.03 31.62
N LYS A 558 21.48 0.35 30.92
CA LYS A 558 20.33 1.03 31.53
C LYS A 558 19.55 0.14 32.50
N TYR A 559 19.23 -1.08 32.09
CA TYR A 559 18.31 -1.95 32.83
C TYR A 559 19.00 -3.05 33.63
N LEU A 560 20.25 -3.41 33.28
CA LEU A 560 21.04 -4.48 33.90
C LEU A 560 22.49 -4.02 34.19
N PRO A 561 22.70 -2.86 34.87
CA PRO A 561 24.04 -2.29 35.06
C PRO A 561 25.01 -3.25 35.77
N ASN A 562 24.51 -4.06 36.72
CA ASN A 562 25.30 -5.04 37.47
C ASN A 562 25.84 -6.18 36.59
N HIS A 563 25.17 -6.46 35.47
CA HIS A 563 25.54 -7.55 34.57
C HIS A 563 26.26 -7.06 33.31
N THR A 564 26.32 -5.75 33.07
CA THR A 564 26.88 -5.18 31.84
C THR A 564 28.35 -5.58 31.63
N LYS A 565 29.17 -5.55 32.69
CA LYS A 565 30.57 -6.02 32.62
C LYS A 565 30.69 -7.49 32.26
N GLU A 566 29.81 -8.34 32.80
CA GLU A 566 29.80 -9.77 32.48
C GLU A 566 29.35 -10.01 31.03
N ILE A 567 28.33 -9.28 30.58
CA ILE A 567 27.84 -9.33 29.21
C ILE A 567 28.95 -8.97 28.23
N ILE A 568 29.65 -7.85 28.47
CA ILE A 568 30.78 -7.42 27.66
C ILE A 568 31.91 -8.47 27.67
N SER A 569 32.23 -9.03 28.85
CA SER A 569 33.26 -10.08 28.97
C SER A 569 32.94 -11.31 28.11
N LYS A 570 31.69 -11.80 28.13
CA LYS A 570 31.26 -12.93 27.30
C LYS A 570 31.31 -12.60 25.82
N LEU A 571 30.86 -11.41 25.43
CA LEU A 571 30.89 -10.94 24.05
C LEU A 571 32.33 -10.85 23.53
N LYS A 572 33.28 -10.35 24.33
CA LYS A 572 34.70 -10.33 23.94
C LYS A 572 35.32 -11.73 23.81
N LYS A 573 34.90 -12.68 24.65
CA LYS A 573 35.38 -14.07 24.59
C LYS A 573 34.94 -14.80 23.32
N SER A 574 33.86 -14.37 22.65
CA SER A 574 33.44 -15.00 21.38
C SER A 574 34.41 -14.81 20.21
N ASN A 575 35.51 -14.05 20.40
CA ASN A 575 36.69 -13.97 19.51
C ASN A 575 36.41 -13.78 18.02
N ASN A 576 35.28 -13.14 17.70
CA ASN A 576 34.77 -13.02 16.35
C ASN A 576 35.51 -11.87 15.62
N GLU A 577 36.22 -12.15 14.52
CA GLU A 577 37.14 -11.19 13.88
C GLU A 577 36.43 -9.92 13.38
N ILE A 578 35.17 -10.05 12.99
CA ILE A 578 34.30 -8.92 12.57
C ILE A 578 34.08 -7.93 13.71
N ILE A 579 34.05 -8.42 14.96
CA ILE A 579 33.96 -7.57 16.14
C ILE A 579 35.22 -6.73 16.34
N LYS A 580 36.35 -7.13 15.75
CA LYS A 580 37.62 -6.39 15.82
C LYS A 580 37.78 -5.41 14.66
N GLU A 581 37.37 -5.80 13.46
CA GLU A 581 37.54 -5.00 12.24
C GLU A 581 36.40 -3.99 12.01
N ASP A 582 35.14 -4.42 12.13
CA ASP A 582 33.96 -3.63 11.71
C ASP A 582 33.16 -3.02 12.89
N LEU A 583 33.23 -3.56 14.11
CA LEU A 583 32.53 -2.96 15.27
C LEU A 583 33.16 -1.65 15.77
N ARG A 584 34.37 -1.31 15.30
CA ARG A 584 35.03 -0.03 15.54
C ARG A 584 34.75 1.00 14.45
N ILE A 585 33.86 0.69 13.50
CA ILE A 585 33.51 1.66 12.48
C ILE A 585 32.70 2.77 13.16
N GLU A 586 33.37 3.91 13.33
CA GLU A 586 32.79 5.14 13.87
C GLU A 586 31.50 5.53 13.13
N SER A 587 31.32 5.13 11.86
CA SER A 587 30.07 5.35 11.13
C SER A 587 28.87 4.62 11.76
N VAL A 588 29.01 3.36 12.20
CA VAL A 588 27.92 2.62 12.86
C VAL A 588 27.59 3.26 14.21
N LEU A 589 28.60 3.63 14.99
CA LEU A 589 28.39 4.32 16.26
C LEU A 589 27.77 5.71 16.07
N SER A 590 28.16 6.44 15.02
CA SER A 590 27.54 7.71 14.65
C SER A 590 26.05 7.53 14.34
N ASP A 591 25.68 6.53 13.53
CA ASP A 591 24.29 6.22 13.20
C ASP A 591 23.48 5.88 14.47
N VAL A 592 24.07 5.10 15.39
CA VAL A 592 23.44 4.74 16.67
C VAL A 592 23.27 5.95 17.57
N ARG A 593 24.28 6.82 17.68
CA ARG A 593 24.20 8.06 18.47
C ARG A 593 23.16 9.02 17.90
N GLU A 594 23.06 9.14 16.58
CA GLU A 594 22.03 9.93 15.92
C GLU A 594 20.63 9.38 16.20
N TYR A 595 20.43 8.07 16.07
CA TYR A 595 19.18 7.41 16.40
C TYR A 595 18.77 7.62 17.86
N LEU A 596 19.71 7.46 18.78
CA LEU A 596 19.49 7.63 20.22
C LEU A 596 19.45 9.10 20.66
N ARG A 597 19.71 10.07 19.78
CA ARG A 597 19.70 11.51 20.11
C ARG A 597 18.37 11.99 20.70
N SER A 598 17.28 11.34 20.30
CA SER A 598 15.94 11.61 20.82
C SER A 598 15.63 10.94 22.18
N TYR A 599 16.53 10.09 22.68
CA TYR A 599 16.42 9.34 23.93
C TYR A 599 17.62 9.65 24.83
N GLN A 600 17.65 10.85 25.42
CA GLN A 600 18.80 11.38 26.14
C GLN A 600 19.38 10.40 27.20
N ASP A 601 18.51 9.73 27.97
CA ASP A 601 18.92 8.70 28.93
C ASP A 601 19.68 7.53 28.30
N CYS A 602 19.33 7.13 27.08
CA CYS A 602 19.96 6.00 26.40
C CYS A 602 21.35 6.35 25.86
N ILE A 603 21.63 7.62 25.57
CA ILE A 603 22.95 8.08 25.09
C ILE A 603 24.00 7.94 26.19
N GLU A 604 23.68 8.37 27.43
CA GLU A 604 24.61 8.23 28.56
C GLU A 604 24.93 6.75 28.84
N ASN A 605 23.93 5.89 28.72
CA ASN A 605 24.08 4.45 28.83
C ASN A 605 24.89 3.84 27.68
N LEU A 606 24.73 4.34 26.45
CA LEU A 606 25.56 3.95 25.31
C LEU A 606 27.03 4.33 25.57
N ASN A 607 27.31 5.56 25.97
CA ASN A 607 28.66 6.04 26.23
C ASN A 607 29.33 5.22 27.35
N THR A 608 28.59 4.89 28.40
CA THR A 608 29.08 4.03 29.49
C THR A 608 29.36 2.61 29.00
N PHE A 609 28.45 2.04 28.19
CA PHE A 609 28.64 0.73 27.60
C PHE A 609 29.87 0.70 26.66
N GLU A 610 30.06 1.75 25.85
CA GLU A 610 31.20 1.94 24.96
C GLU A 610 32.52 2.04 25.74
N GLU A 611 32.56 2.85 26.80
CA GLU A 611 33.74 2.98 27.66
C GLU A 611 34.10 1.64 28.34
N LEU A 612 33.12 0.95 28.91
CA LEU A 612 33.31 -0.38 29.50
C LEU A 612 33.80 -1.39 28.45
N TYR A 613 33.24 -1.32 27.24
CA TYR A 613 33.65 -2.15 26.13
C TYR A 613 35.10 -1.86 25.73
N ASN A 614 35.51 -0.60 25.62
CA ASN A 614 36.87 -0.25 25.21
C ASN A 614 37.92 -0.56 26.29
N ASN A 615 37.59 -0.34 27.57
CA ASN A 615 38.53 -0.48 28.69
C ASN A 615 38.83 -1.93 29.10
N LEU A 616 37.97 -2.88 28.76
CA LEU A 616 38.20 -4.31 29.04
C LEU A 616 39.27 -4.86 28.08
N THR A 617 40.56 -4.68 28.35
CA THR A 617 41.64 -5.29 27.56
C THR A 617 41.52 -6.82 27.56
N SER A 618 41.76 -7.44 26.41
CA SER A 618 41.69 -8.90 26.22
C SER A 618 42.72 -9.68 27.05
N GLU A 619 43.61 -9.00 27.76
CA GLU A 619 44.81 -9.58 28.40
C GLU A 619 44.68 -9.81 29.92
N LYS A 620 43.52 -9.57 30.54
CA LYS A 620 43.30 -9.84 31.98
C LYS A 620 42.00 -10.60 32.31
N LEU A 621 41.60 -11.53 31.43
CA LEU A 621 40.45 -12.45 31.58
C LEU A 621 40.84 -13.84 31.09
#